data_AF-A0A438WL24-F1
#
_entry.id   AF-A0A438WL24-F1
#
_cell.length_a   1.000
_cell.length_b   1.000
_cell.length_c   1.000
_cell.angle_alpha   90.00
_cell.angle_beta   90.00
_cell.angle_gamma   90.00
#
_symmetry.space_group_name_H-M   'P 1'
#
loop_
_entity.id
_entity.type
_entity.pdbx_description
1 polymer ?
#
loop_
_entity_poly.entity_id
_entity_poly.type
_entity_poly.pdbx_seq_one_letter_code
_entity_poly.pdbx_strand_id
1 'polypeptide(L)'
;MANLLKNGKTLKQARDEILARTEKTGHYNGLKKLEFKERDPIGYEKMFSKLRGGIVHARETAKRIAASPIVEQEGELCFTLYNAVGDSVLTSTGIIIHVGTMGSAIKYMVENNWEDNPGINDKDIFTNNDCAIGNVHPCDIMTLVPI
;
A
#
# COMPACT_ATOMS: atom_id res chain seq x y z
N MET A 1 2.84 11.26 20.87
CA MET A 1 2.90 11.08 19.40
C MET A 1 3.39 9.68 19.14
N ALA A 2 2.63 8.89 18.38
CA ALA A 2 3.09 7.59 17.92
C ALA A 2 4.37 7.79 17.11
N ASN A 3 5.39 6.98 17.35
CA ASN A 3 6.66 7.02 16.62
C ASN A 3 6.66 5.89 15.61
N LEU A 4 5.78 5.98 14.60
CA LEU A 4 5.54 4.90 13.64
C LEU A 4 6.73 4.71 12.69
N LEU A 5 7.40 5.80 12.33
CA LEU A 5 8.55 5.76 11.44
C LEU A 5 9.85 5.72 12.24
N LYS A 6 10.77 4.84 11.84
CA LYS A 6 12.10 4.71 12.48
C LYS A 6 12.93 6.01 12.51
N ASN A 7 12.56 7.00 11.71
CA ASN A 7 13.23 8.30 11.60
C ASN A 7 12.62 9.40 12.49
N GLY A 8 11.63 9.09 13.33
CA GLY A 8 11.00 10.04 14.25
C GLY A 8 10.02 11.02 13.59
N LYS A 9 9.73 10.86 12.30
CA LYS A 9 8.77 11.71 11.57
C LYS A 9 7.36 11.14 11.66
N THR A 10 6.37 12.02 11.61
CA THR A 10 4.98 11.60 11.37
C THR A 10 4.83 11.11 9.93
N LEU A 11 3.78 10.32 9.67
CA LEU A 11 3.42 9.88 8.32
C LEU A 11 3.23 11.06 7.37
N LYS A 12 2.57 12.13 7.86
CA LYS A 12 2.34 13.34 7.09
C LYS A 12 3.64 14.05 6.73
N GLN A 13 4.54 14.25 7.70
CA GLN A 13 5.86 14.83 7.44
C GLN A 13 6.65 14.03 6.41
N ALA A 14 6.65 12.69 6.52
CA ALA A 14 7.34 11.84 5.57
C ALA A 14 6.76 11.95 4.15
N ARG A 15 5.43 11.99 4.03
CA ARG A 15 4.73 12.16 2.74
C ARG A 15 5.02 13.53 2.12
N ASP A 16 4.86 14.59 2.88
CA ASP A 16 5.09 15.98 2.42
C ASP A 16 6.53 16.15 1.90
N GLU A 17 7.50 15.55 2.58
CA GLU A 17 8.89 15.56 2.13
C GLU A 17 9.15 14.74 0.86
N ILE A 18 8.51 13.57 0.72
CA ILE A 18 8.60 12.75 -0.51
C ILE A 18 8.06 13.56 -1.69
N LEU A 19 6.92 14.23 -1.51
CA LEU A 19 6.30 15.06 -2.54
C LEU A 19 7.18 16.26 -2.89
N ALA A 20 7.70 16.99 -1.91
CA ALA A 20 8.59 18.13 -2.15
C ALA A 20 9.88 17.72 -2.90
N ARG A 21 10.48 16.58 -2.55
CA ARG A 21 11.62 16.03 -3.31
C ARG A 21 11.23 15.61 -4.72
N THR A 22 10.05 15.03 -4.90
CA THR A 22 9.54 14.61 -6.21
C THR A 22 9.32 15.81 -7.12
N GLU A 23 8.62 16.84 -6.65
CA GLU A 23 8.38 18.07 -7.39
C GLU A 23 9.68 18.78 -7.79
N LYS A 24 10.62 18.92 -6.84
CA LYS A 24 11.90 19.59 -7.09
C LYS A 24 12.79 18.88 -8.12
N THR A 25 12.67 17.56 -8.24
CA THR A 25 13.64 16.75 -9.01
C THR A 25 13.05 16.07 -10.24
N GLY A 26 11.72 15.98 -10.35
CA GLY A 26 11.05 15.16 -11.35
C GLY A 26 11.22 13.65 -11.16
N HIS A 27 11.80 13.20 -10.04
CA HIS A 27 12.03 11.78 -9.74
C HIS A 27 11.32 11.40 -8.44
N TYR A 28 10.66 10.25 -8.39
CA TYR A 28 9.99 9.78 -7.17
C TYR A 28 10.92 9.82 -5.96
N ASN A 29 10.49 10.53 -4.90
CA ASN A 29 11.26 10.74 -3.68
C ASN A 29 12.67 11.34 -3.88
N GLY A 30 12.93 12.01 -5.00
CA GLY A 30 14.25 12.54 -5.35
C GLY A 30 15.27 11.50 -5.80
N LEU A 31 14.85 10.26 -6.06
CA LEU A 31 15.74 9.16 -6.41
C LEU A 31 16.20 9.25 -7.88
N LYS A 32 17.25 10.04 -8.12
CA LYS A 32 17.93 10.12 -9.43
C LYS A 32 18.75 8.88 -9.77
N LYS A 33 19.13 8.11 -8.75
CA LYS A 33 19.83 6.83 -8.84
C LYS A 33 19.12 5.80 -7.99
N LEU A 34 19.18 4.54 -8.40
CA LEU A 34 18.57 3.42 -7.69
C LEU A 34 19.66 2.64 -6.96
N GLU A 35 20.27 3.26 -5.95
CA GLU A 35 21.47 2.79 -5.26
C GLU A 35 21.45 1.30 -4.87
N PHE A 36 20.33 0.80 -4.33
CA PHE A 36 20.22 -0.62 -3.97
C PHE A 36 20.23 -1.53 -5.21
N LYS A 37 19.49 -1.17 -6.26
CA LYS A 37 19.44 -1.92 -7.52
C LYS A 37 20.78 -1.86 -8.27
N GLU A 38 21.46 -0.73 -8.23
CA GLU A 38 22.74 -0.52 -8.91
C GLU A 38 23.88 -1.24 -8.19
N ARG A 39 23.93 -1.16 -6.85
CA ARG A 39 24.99 -1.76 -6.03
C ARG A 39 24.82 -3.28 -5.85
N ASP A 40 23.59 -3.75 -5.68
CA ASP A 40 23.27 -5.16 -5.43
C ASP A 40 22.05 -5.60 -6.27
N PRO A 41 22.22 -5.76 -7.59
CA PRO A 41 21.13 -6.14 -8.49
C PRO A 41 20.56 -7.53 -8.15
N ILE A 42 21.39 -8.45 -7.64
CA ILE A 42 20.95 -9.79 -7.25
C ILE A 42 20.07 -9.72 -6.00
N GLY A 43 20.48 -8.96 -4.98
CA GLY A 43 19.68 -8.74 -3.78
C GLY A 43 18.37 -8.03 -4.07
N TYR A 44 18.39 -7.02 -4.94
CA TYR A 44 17.19 -6.34 -5.41
C TYR A 44 16.22 -7.32 -6.09
N GLU A 45 16.69 -8.11 -7.05
CA GLU A 45 15.86 -9.04 -7.81
C GLU A 45 15.33 -10.18 -6.93
N LYS A 46 16.15 -10.67 -5.99
CA LYS A 46 15.72 -11.66 -4.99
C LYS A 46 14.58 -11.12 -4.12
N MET A 47 14.66 -9.86 -3.69
CA MET A 47 13.61 -9.23 -2.90
C MET A 47 12.32 -9.06 -3.72
N PHE A 48 12.44 -8.52 -4.94
CA PHE A 48 11.32 -8.37 -5.86
C PHE A 48 10.63 -9.71 -6.14
N SER A 49 11.40 -10.73 -6.52
CA SER A 49 10.88 -12.06 -6.85
C SER A 49 10.13 -12.71 -5.67
N LYS A 50 10.70 -12.64 -4.46
CA LYS A 50 10.07 -13.20 -3.25
C LYS A 50 8.78 -12.46 -2.87
N LEU A 51 8.81 -11.13 -2.85
CA LEU A 51 7.64 -10.34 -2.47
C LEU A 51 6.52 -10.47 -3.50
N ARG A 52 6.85 -10.43 -4.80
CA ARG A 52 5.88 -10.61 -5.88
C ARG A 52 5.25 -12.01 -5.83
N GLY A 53 6.08 -13.04 -5.66
CA GLY A 53 5.60 -14.41 -5.49
C GLY A 53 4.67 -14.56 -4.29
N GLY A 54 5.01 -13.94 -3.16
CA GLY A 54 4.20 -13.94 -1.95
C GLY A 54 2.82 -13.30 -2.14
N ILE A 55 2.76 -12.11 -2.75
CA ILE A 55 1.48 -11.40 -2.97
C ILE A 55 0.59 -12.15 -3.98
N VAL A 56 1.17 -12.71 -5.04
CA VAL A 56 0.42 -13.55 -5.98
C VAL A 56 -0.12 -14.80 -5.28
N HIS A 57 0.71 -15.45 -4.47
CA HIS A 57 0.28 -16.63 -3.71
C HIS A 57 -0.81 -16.29 -2.69
N ALA A 58 -0.73 -15.14 -2.01
CA ALA A 58 -1.75 -14.68 -1.09
C ALA A 58 -3.12 -14.57 -1.77
N ARG A 59 -3.19 -13.98 -2.97
CA ARG A 59 -4.43 -13.94 -3.77
C ARG A 59 -4.98 -15.33 -4.08
N GLU A 60 -4.15 -16.19 -4.65
CA GLU A 60 -4.58 -17.51 -5.11
C GLU A 60 -5.02 -18.43 -3.97
N THR A 61 -4.40 -18.29 -2.80
CA THR A 61 -4.75 -19.05 -1.61
C THR A 61 -5.98 -18.48 -0.93
N ALA A 62 -6.04 -17.17 -0.69
CA ALA A 62 -7.12 -16.55 0.08
C ALA A 62 -8.48 -16.61 -0.62
N LYS A 63 -8.52 -16.55 -1.96
CA LYS A 63 -9.78 -16.61 -2.71
C LYS A 63 -10.60 -17.87 -2.44
N ARG A 64 -9.93 -18.99 -2.08
CA ARG A 64 -10.54 -20.29 -1.78
C ARG A 64 -11.35 -20.31 -0.48
N ILE A 65 -11.26 -19.26 0.34
CA ILE A 65 -12.05 -19.11 1.57
C ILE A 65 -13.47 -18.63 1.24
N ALA A 66 -13.65 -17.89 0.13
CA ALA A 66 -14.90 -17.24 -0.17
C ALA A 66 -15.97 -18.23 -0.62
N ALA A 67 -17.20 -18.03 -0.13
CA ALA A 67 -18.38 -18.72 -0.65
C ALA A 67 -18.92 -18.08 -1.95
N SER A 68 -18.62 -16.80 -2.17
CA SER A 68 -19.08 -16.08 -3.37
C SER A 68 -18.29 -16.51 -4.61
N PRO A 69 -18.96 -16.96 -5.70
CA PRO A 69 -18.29 -17.31 -6.95
C PRO A 69 -17.50 -16.16 -7.56
N ILE A 70 -17.94 -14.91 -7.33
CA ILE A 70 -17.26 -13.68 -7.78
C ILE A 70 -15.82 -13.65 -7.25
N VAL A 71 -15.59 -14.07 -6.01
CA VAL A 71 -14.24 -14.09 -5.43
C VAL A 71 -13.54 -15.42 -5.70
N GLU A 72 -14.23 -16.55 -5.44
CA GLU A 72 -13.60 -17.88 -5.48
C GLU A 72 -13.22 -18.32 -6.89
N GLN A 73 -14.11 -18.09 -7.87
CA GLN A 73 -13.97 -18.53 -9.26
C GLN A 73 -13.46 -17.42 -10.17
N GLU A 74 -14.15 -16.28 -10.20
CA GLU A 74 -13.81 -15.15 -11.10
C GLU A 74 -12.55 -14.41 -10.63
N GLY A 75 -12.27 -14.43 -9.33
CA GLY A 75 -11.07 -13.82 -8.78
C GLY A 75 -11.16 -12.29 -8.69
N GLU A 76 -12.34 -11.75 -8.42
CA GLU A 76 -12.54 -10.32 -8.14
C GLU A 76 -12.05 -9.97 -6.73
N LEU A 77 -10.74 -10.10 -6.53
CA LEU A 77 -9.98 -9.67 -5.35
C LEU A 77 -8.55 -9.32 -5.76
N CYS A 78 -7.92 -8.40 -5.04
CA CYS A 78 -6.50 -8.06 -5.21
C CYS A 78 -5.80 -7.78 -3.87
N PHE A 79 -4.51 -8.06 -3.81
CA PHE A 79 -3.64 -7.74 -2.68
C PHE A 79 -2.52 -6.81 -3.15
N THR A 80 -2.25 -5.75 -2.39
CA THR A 80 -1.24 -4.75 -2.73
C THR A 80 -0.41 -4.40 -1.50
N LEU A 81 0.90 -4.34 -1.67
CA LEU A 81 1.84 -3.88 -0.65
C LEU A 81 2.18 -2.41 -0.91
N TYR A 82 2.10 -1.59 0.13
CA TYR A 82 2.41 -0.17 0.08
C TYR A 82 3.64 0.16 0.90
N ASN A 83 4.30 1.26 0.59
CA ASN A 83 5.21 1.90 1.53
C ASN A 83 4.41 2.68 2.61
N ALA A 84 5.13 3.27 3.56
CA ALA A 84 4.52 3.94 4.71
C ALA A 84 3.59 5.12 4.36
N VAL A 85 3.68 5.68 3.15
CA VAL A 85 2.89 6.86 2.74
C VAL A 85 1.83 6.53 1.69
N GLY A 86 1.52 5.24 1.51
CA GLY A 86 0.44 4.77 0.64
C GLY A 86 0.79 4.73 -0.84
N ASP A 87 2.07 4.69 -1.21
CA ASP A 87 2.48 4.40 -2.60
C ASP A 87 2.72 2.90 -2.78
N SER A 88 2.12 2.32 -3.82
CA SER A 88 2.19 0.88 -4.07
C SER A 88 3.59 0.44 -4.48
N VAL A 89 4.09 -0.62 -3.85
CA VAL A 89 5.37 -1.25 -4.17
C VAL A 89 5.15 -2.45 -5.10
N LEU A 90 4.18 -3.32 -4.78
CA LEU A 90 3.87 -4.54 -5.53
C LEU A 90 2.38 -4.88 -5.40
N THR A 91 1.80 -5.53 -6.41
CA THR A 91 0.40 -5.96 -6.42
C THR A 91 0.24 -7.35 -7.01
N SER A 92 -0.81 -8.06 -6.59
CA SER A 92 -1.33 -9.22 -7.32
C SER A 92 -2.02 -8.78 -8.62
N THR A 93 -2.41 -9.74 -9.45
CA THR A 93 -3.39 -9.53 -10.52
C THR A 93 -4.81 -9.41 -9.96
N GLY A 94 -5.82 -9.39 -10.83
CA GLY A 94 -7.24 -9.22 -10.46
C GLY A 94 -7.71 -7.79 -10.69
N ILE A 95 -8.56 -7.29 -9.80
CA ILE A 95 -9.15 -5.94 -9.81
C ILE A 95 -8.14 -4.85 -9.40
N ILE A 96 -7.10 -4.68 -10.21
CA ILE A 96 -5.95 -3.81 -9.88
C ILE A 96 -6.28 -2.30 -9.86
N ILE A 97 -7.51 -1.89 -10.21
CA ILE A 97 -7.96 -0.51 -10.00
C ILE A 97 -7.80 -0.10 -8.52
N HIS A 98 -7.93 -1.06 -7.60
CA HIS A 98 -7.83 -0.81 -6.17
C HIS A 98 -6.41 -0.58 -5.65
N VAL A 99 -5.38 -0.75 -6.49
CA VAL A 99 -4.02 -0.24 -6.19
C VAL A 99 -4.09 1.27 -5.92
N GLY A 100 -4.87 1.99 -6.72
CA GLY A 100 -5.09 3.43 -6.55
C GLY A 100 -6.04 3.75 -5.41
N THR A 101 -7.15 3.01 -5.28
CA THR A 101 -8.20 3.33 -4.29
C THR A 101 -7.75 3.06 -2.86
N MET A 102 -7.08 1.94 -2.60
CA MET A 102 -6.49 1.64 -1.29
C MET A 102 -5.34 2.61 -0.97
N GLY A 103 -4.49 2.93 -1.94
CA GLY A 103 -3.47 3.97 -1.78
C GLY A 103 -4.06 5.34 -1.42
N SER A 104 -5.20 5.70 -2.01
CA SER A 104 -5.93 6.94 -1.70
C SER A 104 -6.52 6.92 -0.30
N ALA A 105 -7.08 5.79 0.15
CA ALA A 105 -7.55 5.62 1.52
C ALA A 105 -6.40 5.75 2.55
N ILE A 106 -5.24 5.14 2.30
CA ILE A 106 -4.05 5.30 3.15
C ILE A 106 -3.61 6.77 3.18
N LYS A 107 -3.54 7.43 2.02
CA LYS A 107 -3.18 8.86 1.93
C LYS A 107 -4.19 9.75 2.66
N TYR A 108 -5.48 9.41 2.63
CA TYR A 108 -6.50 10.10 3.42
C TYR A 108 -6.23 9.98 4.92
N MET A 109 -5.91 8.78 5.42
CA MET A 109 -5.53 8.58 6.83
C MET A 109 -4.30 9.43 7.22
N VAL A 110 -3.29 9.49 6.34
CA VAL A 110 -2.09 10.32 6.53
C VAL A 110 -2.42 11.80 6.59
N GLU A 111 -3.26 12.30 5.69
CA GLU A 111 -3.61 13.73 5.63
C GLU A 111 -4.53 14.19 6.76
N ASN A 112 -5.33 13.29 7.31
CA ASN A 112 -6.30 13.64 8.35
C ASN A 112 -5.82 13.28 9.77
N ASN A 113 -4.53 13.01 9.95
CA ASN A 113 -3.88 12.80 11.26
C ASN A 113 -4.37 11.55 12.02
N TRP A 114 -4.62 10.44 11.31
CA TRP A 114 -5.01 9.17 11.95
C TRP A 114 -3.93 8.63 12.87
N GLU A 115 -2.67 9.04 12.67
CA GLU A 115 -1.55 8.71 13.57
C GLU A 115 -1.78 9.19 15.01
N ASP A 116 -2.55 10.27 15.22
CA ASP A 116 -2.89 10.79 16.55
C ASP A 116 -4.24 10.27 17.06
N ASN A 117 -5.27 10.26 16.20
CA ASN A 117 -6.60 9.77 16.53
C ASN A 117 -7.27 9.20 15.27
N PRO A 118 -7.65 7.90 15.25
CA PRO A 118 -7.70 6.94 16.37
C PRO A 118 -6.35 6.35 16.80
N GLY A 119 -5.26 6.70 16.12
CA GLY A 119 -3.98 6.00 16.22
C GLY A 119 -3.88 4.88 15.18
N ILE A 120 -2.64 4.50 14.85
CA ILE A 120 -2.33 3.37 13.98
C ILE A 120 -1.33 2.51 14.74
N ASN A 121 -1.76 1.34 15.22
CA ASN A 121 -0.95 0.47 16.07
C ASN A 121 -0.67 -0.86 15.40
N ASP A 122 0.37 -1.55 15.88
CA ASP A 122 0.62 -2.94 15.51
C ASP A 122 -0.63 -3.79 15.78
N LYS A 123 -0.99 -4.64 14.80
CA LYS A 123 -2.17 -5.52 14.79
C LYS A 123 -3.53 -4.84 14.61
N ASP A 124 -3.58 -3.53 14.39
CA ASP A 124 -4.83 -2.87 14.02
C ASP A 124 -5.32 -3.35 12.64
N ILE A 125 -6.64 -3.33 12.45
CA ILE A 125 -7.30 -3.66 11.19
C ILE A 125 -8.25 -2.51 10.84
N PHE A 126 -8.06 -1.92 9.66
CA PHE A 126 -8.94 -0.88 9.14
C PHE A 126 -9.76 -1.43 7.97
N THR A 127 -11.02 -1.00 7.88
CA THR A 127 -11.91 -1.32 6.76
C THR A 127 -12.43 -0.04 6.13
N ASN A 128 -12.45 0.01 4.79
CA ASN A 128 -12.93 1.16 4.04
C ASN A 128 -13.61 0.74 2.75
N ASN A 129 -14.66 1.47 2.35
CA ASN A 129 -15.24 1.41 1.02
C ASN A 129 -15.77 2.79 0.54
N ASP A 130 -15.38 3.88 1.22
CA ASP A 130 -15.93 5.21 0.94
C ASP A 130 -15.54 5.72 -0.46
N CYS A 131 -16.55 6.00 -1.27
CA CYS A 131 -16.39 6.50 -2.63
C CYS A 131 -16.01 7.98 -2.67
N ALA A 132 -16.33 8.75 -1.62
CA ALA A 132 -15.96 10.16 -1.53
C ALA A 132 -14.44 10.37 -1.42
N ILE A 133 -13.71 9.35 -0.97
CA ILE A 133 -12.24 9.36 -0.89
C ILE A 133 -11.55 8.56 -2.01
N GLY A 134 -12.30 8.20 -3.06
CA GLY A 134 -11.75 7.63 -4.30
C GLY A 134 -11.95 6.13 -4.49
N ASN A 135 -12.83 5.46 -3.74
CA ASN A 135 -13.25 4.11 -4.08
C ASN A 135 -14.15 4.06 -5.33
N VAL A 136 -14.24 2.89 -5.98
CA VAL A 136 -15.05 2.70 -7.20
C VAL A 136 -16.55 2.70 -6.88
N HIS A 137 -16.95 1.81 -5.97
CA HIS A 137 -18.32 1.72 -5.48
C HIS A 137 -18.38 0.99 -4.12
N PRO A 138 -19.49 1.10 -3.36
CA PRO A 138 -19.56 0.54 -2.00
C PRO A 138 -19.41 -0.99 -1.89
N CYS A 139 -19.57 -1.73 -3.00
CA CYS A 139 -19.41 -3.19 -3.00
C CYS A 139 -17.95 -3.64 -2.87
N ASP A 140 -16.98 -2.77 -3.19
CA ASP A 140 -15.56 -3.11 -3.09
C ASP A 140 -15.03 -2.70 -1.73
N ILE A 141 -14.80 -3.70 -0.87
CA ILE A 141 -14.39 -3.49 0.52
C ILE A 141 -12.87 -3.67 0.64
N MET A 142 -12.21 -2.67 1.21
CA MET A 142 -10.78 -2.69 1.50
C MET A 142 -10.55 -3.12 2.95
N THR A 143 -9.57 -4.00 3.16
CA THR A 143 -9.00 -4.29 4.48
C THR A 143 -7.54 -3.85 4.48
N LEU A 144 -7.18 -2.93 5.37
CA LEU A 144 -5.84 -2.35 5.47
C LEU A 144 -5.23 -2.72 6.82
N VAL A 145 -3.98 -3.20 6.80
CA VAL A 145 -3.24 -3.64 8.00
C VAL A 145 -1.85 -2.99 7.97
N PRO A 146 -1.45 -2.24 9.03
CA PRO A 146 -0.11 -1.68 9.12
C PRO A 146 0.95 -2.77 9.37
N ILE A 147 2.19 -2.52 8.90
CA ILE A 147 3.36 -3.40 9.06
C ILE A 147 4.52 -2.60 9.64
#